data_AF-A0A6N4QUN8-F1
#
_entry.id   AF-A0A6N4QUN8-F1
#
_cell.length_a   1.000
_cell.length_b   1.000
_cell.length_c   1.000
_cell.angle_alpha   90.00
_cell.angle_beta   90.00
_cell.angle_gamma   90.00
#
_symmetry.space_group_name_H-M   'P 1'
#
loop_
_entity.id
_entity.type
_entity.pdbx_description
1 polymer ?
#
loop_
_entity_poly.entity_id
_entity_poly.type
_entity_poly.pdbx_seq_one_letter_code
_entity_poly.pdbx_strand_id
1 'polypeptide(L)'
;MTALVQKVPRRLGELLGPEGTIEFVDYLNRAFGNIHSNAIETVSDRFELRLSDENSKLRAEISGLKTELRSEFQSEFSRLRSEFAEHRADIKSEIAEIHKAISVQTKWILGAVIGLVGVFSILIKF
;
A
#
# COMPACT_ATOMS: atom_id res chain seq x y z
N MET A 1 29.73 -20.96 34.97
CA MET A 1 29.50 -21.64 33.68
C MET A 1 29.70 -23.12 33.92
N THR A 2 28.75 -23.95 33.50
CA THR A 2 28.81 -25.42 33.64
C THR A 2 30.01 -25.95 32.84
N ALA A 3 30.83 -26.83 33.41
CA ALA A 3 31.96 -27.44 32.69
C ALA A 3 31.44 -28.18 31.45
N LEU A 4 31.92 -27.78 30.26
CA LEU A 4 31.53 -28.34 28.97
C LEU A 4 32.22 -29.69 28.73
N VAL A 5 33.42 -29.86 29.27
CA VAL A 5 34.17 -31.13 29.27
C VAL A 5 34.35 -31.59 30.71
N GLN A 6 33.75 -32.73 31.05
CA GLN A 6 33.76 -33.29 32.41
C GLN A 6 34.64 -34.53 32.55
N LYS A 7 35.03 -35.19 31.44
CA LYS A 7 35.85 -36.41 31.47
C LYS A 7 36.81 -36.47 30.28
N VAL A 8 38.03 -36.91 30.56
CA VAL A 8 39.05 -37.20 29.55
C VAL A 8 39.06 -38.71 29.26
N PRO A 9 39.28 -39.15 28.01
CA PRO A 9 39.43 -40.57 27.69
C PRO A 9 40.51 -41.24 28.54
N ARG A 10 40.24 -42.47 29.03
CA ARG A 10 41.11 -43.19 30.00
C ARG A 10 42.59 -43.22 29.61
N ARG A 11 42.91 -43.61 28.37
CA ARG A 11 44.29 -43.68 27.87
C ARG A 11 45.01 -42.33 27.91
N LEU A 12 44.29 -41.25 27.63
CA LEU A 12 44.84 -39.91 27.63
C LEU A 12 45.05 -39.40 29.07
N GLY A 13 44.15 -39.74 30.00
CA GLY A 13 44.33 -39.43 31.42
C GLY A 13 45.49 -40.19 32.06
N GLU A 14 45.71 -41.45 31.68
CA GLU A 14 46.85 -42.26 32.14
C GLU A 14 48.19 -41.70 31.64
N LEU A 15 48.25 -41.22 30.40
CA LEU A 15 49.44 -40.60 29.81
C LEU A 15 49.76 -39.21 30.39
N LEU A 16 48.73 -38.41 30.70
CA LEU A 16 48.88 -37.05 31.23
C LEU A 16 49.09 -37.02 32.76
N GLY A 17 48.78 -38.11 33.45
CA GLY A 17 48.75 -38.15 34.91
C GLY A 17 47.61 -37.31 35.51
N PRO A 18 47.43 -37.36 36.85
CA PRO A 18 46.34 -36.67 37.52
C PRO A 18 46.41 -35.14 37.40
N GLU A 19 47.58 -34.53 37.54
CA GLU A 19 47.74 -33.07 37.41
C GLU A 19 47.55 -32.60 35.97
N GLY A 20 48.19 -33.27 35.00
CA GLY A 20 48.06 -32.91 33.58
C GLY A 20 46.64 -33.11 33.04
N THR A 21 45.90 -34.09 33.56
CA THR A 21 44.48 -34.27 33.21
C THR A 21 43.62 -33.08 33.68
N ILE A 22 43.87 -32.56 34.88
CA ILE A 22 43.14 -31.41 35.43
C ILE A 22 43.44 -30.15 34.60
N GLU A 23 44.72 -29.88 34.34
CA GLU A 23 45.13 -28.71 33.56
C GLU A 23 44.61 -28.77 32.12
N PHE A 24 44.62 -29.94 31.49
CA PHE A 24 44.06 -30.14 30.16
C PHE A 24 42.54 -29.90 30.13
N VAL A 25 41.80 -30.39 31.13
CA VAL A 25 40.36 -30.13 31.26
C VAL A 25 40.08 -28.64 31.48
N ASP A 26 40.88 -27.95 32.28
CA ASP A 26 40.74 -26.50 32.48
C ASP A 26 41.02 -25.74 31.18
N TYR A 27 42.08 -26.09 30.45
CA TYR A 27 42.39 -25.52 29.14
C TYR A 27 41.24 -25.72 28.14
N LEU A 28 40.71 -26.95 28.03
CA LEU A 28 39.58 -27.24 27.15
C LEU A 28 38.33 -26.44 27.54
N ASN A 29 37.99 -26.39 28.83
CA ASN A 29 36.82 -25.64 29.29
C ASN A 29 36.96 -24.14 29.02
N ARG A 30 38.17 -23.56 29.15
CA ARG A 30 38.43 -22.16 28.77
C ARG A 30 38.33 -21.96 27.26
N ALA A 31 38.97 -22.81 26.47
CA ALA A 31 38.97 -22.72 25.01
C ALA A 31 37.54 -22.83 24.44
N PHE A 32 36.80 -23.87 24.83
CA PHE A 32 35.41 -24.06 24.41
C PHE A 32 34.48 -22.97 24.95
N GLY A 33 34.68 -22.50 26.18
CA GLY A 33 33.92 -21.40 26.75
C GLY A 33 34.10 -20.10 25.94
N ASN A 34 35.33 -19.77 25.57
CA ASN A 34 35.64 -18.61 24.74
C ASN A 34 35.05 -18.75 23.34
N ILE A 35 35.19 -19.92 22.70
CA ILE A 35 34.60 -20.17 21.38
C ILE A 35 33.08 -20.03 21.42
N HIS A 36 32.43 -20.61 22.43
CA HIS A 36 30.98 -20.53 22.58
C HIS A 36 30.52 -19.09 22.81
N SER A 37 31.22 -18.34 23.66
CA SER A 37 30.93 -16.92 23.92
C SER A 37 31.05 -16.10 22.65
N ASN A 38 32.18 -16.20 21.95
CA ASN A 38 32.43 -15.47 20.70
C ASN A 38 31.41 -15.84 19.61
N ALA A 39 31.03 -17.12 19.53
CA ALA A 39 30.04 -17.59 18.57
C ALA A 39 28.64 -17.01 18.87
N ILE A 40 28.22 -17.00 20.14
CA ILE A 40 26.95 -16.37 20.55
C ILE A 40 26.98 -14.88 20.23
N GLU A 41 28.04 -14.17 20.60
CA GLU A 41 28.20 -12.74 20.37
C GLU A 41 28.09 -12.43 18.87
N THR A 42 28.87 -13.13 18.04
CA THR A 42 28.86 -12.92 16.58
C THR A 42 27.49 -13.22 15.96
N VAL A 43 26.77 -14.23 16.46
CA VAL A 43 25.42 -14.56 15.97
C VAL A 43 24.42 -13.50 16.42
N SER A 44 24.50 -13.03 17.67
CA SER A 44 23.65 -11.96 18.19
C SER A 44 23.83 -10.69 17.39
N ASP A 45 25.07 -10.25 17.17
CA ASP A 45 25.39 -9.05 16.39
C ASP A 45 24.84 -9.14 14.96
N ARG A 46 25.04 -10.30 14.31
CA ARG A 46 24.49 -10.52 12.96
C ARG A 46 22.96 -10.52 12.94
N PHE A 47 22.34 -11.07 13.97
CA PHE A 47 20.89 -11.10 14.08
C PHE A 47 20.32 -9.70 14.28
N GLU A 48 20.92 -8.91 15.18
CA GLU A 48 20.53 -7.52 15.41
C GLU A 48 20.70 -6.66 14.15
N LEU A 49 21.83 -6.80 13.44
CA LEU A 49 22.06 -6.11 12.17
C LEU A 49 21.00 -6.48 11.13
N ARG A 50 20.71 -7.77 10.96
CA ARG A 50 19.68 -8.23 10.00
C ARG A 50 18.29 -7.74 10.38
N LEU A 51 17.93 -7.79 11.66
CA LEU A 51 16.64 -7.27 12.11
C LEU A 51 16.51 -5.76 11.88
N SER A 52 17.57 -5.01 12.14
CA SER A 52 17.58 -3.57 11.89
C SER A 52 17.44 -3.24 10.40
N ASP A 53 18.13 -3.98 9.53
CA ASP A 53 18.06 -3.84 8.08
C ASP A 53 16.65 -4.18 7.55
N GLU A 54 16.08 -5.31 7.94
CA GLU A 54 14.72 -5.71 7.53
C GLU A 54 13.65 -4.76 8.07
N ASN A 55 13.77 -4.27 9.30
CA ASN A 55 12.87 -3.23 9.83
C ASN A 55 12.97 -1.93 9.03
N SER A 56 14.17 -1.55 8.61
CA SER A 56 14.39 -0.36 7.78
C SER A 56 13.79 -0.51 6.39
N LYS A 57 13.96 -1.67 5.75
CA LYS A 57 13.33 -2.01 4.45
C LYS A 57 11.81 -1.99 4.55
N LEU A 58 11.23 -2.65 5.54
CA LEU A 58 9.77 -2.65 5.76
C LEU A 58 9.23 -1.24 5.96
N ARG A 59 9.93 -0.37 6.72
CA ARG A 59 9.54 1.03 6.87
C ARG A 59 9.59 1.80 5.55
N ALA A 60 10.62 1.56 4.73
CA ALA A 60 10.73 2.17 3.42
C ALA A 60 9.60 1.71 2.49
N GLU A 61 9.31 0.41 2.44
CA GLU A 61 8.21 -0.17 1.66
C GLU A 61 6.85 0.40 2.08
N ILE A 62 6.56 0.45 3.38
CA ILE A 62 5.31 1.03 3.91
C ILE A 62 5.19 2.51 3.52
N SER A 63 6.28 3.28 3.62
CA SER A 63 6.28 4.70 3.21
C SER A 63 6.09 4.85 1.69
N GLY A 64 6.67 3.95 0.90
CA GLY A 64 6.50 3.89 -0.54
C GLY A 64 5.03 3.65 -0.91
N LEU A 65 4.44 2.57 -0.38
CA LEU A 65 3.03 2.22 -0.57
C LEU A 65 2.07 3.34 -0.16
N LYS A 66 2.36 4.01 0.98
CA LYS A 66 1.54 5.15 1.42
C LYS A 66 1.58 6.32 0.44
N THR A 67 2.74 6.56 -0.17
CA THR A 67 2.93 7.65 -1.14
C THR A 67 2.23 7.32 -2.46
N GLU A 68 2.39 6.08 -2.94
CA GLU A 68 1.73 5.55 -4.13
C GLU A 68 0.21 5.62 -4.00
N LEU A 69 -0.35 5.06 -2.92
CA LEU A 69 -1.80 5.09 -2.66
C LEU A 69 -2.35 6.52 -2.60
N ARG A 70 -1.61 7.45 -1.98
CA ARG A 70 -2.02 8.86 -1.93
C ARG A 70 -2.03 9.50 -3.32
N SER A 71 -1.03 9.20 -4.14
CA SER A 71 -0.93 9.69 -5.51
C SER A 71 -2.07 9.15 -6.37
N GLU A 72 -2.31 7.84 -6.34
CA GLU A 72 -3.41 7.19 -7.06
C GLU A 72 -4.76 7.78 -6.64
N PHE A 73 -5.00 7.92 -5.33
CA PHE A 73 -6.25 8.49 -4.83
C PHE A 73 -6.45 9.93 -5.29
N GLN A 74 -5.41 10.77 -5.28
CA GLN A 74 -5.49 12.15 -5.80
C GLN A 74 -5.77 12.19 -7.31
N SER A 75 -5.13 11.30 -8.07
CA SER A 75 -5.35 11.17 -9.52
C SER A 75 -6.79 10.79 -9.82
N GLU A 76 -7.28 9.70 -9.22
CA GLU A 76 -8.65 9.22 -9.41
C GLU A 76 -9.69 10.23 -8.93
N PHE A 77 -9.45 10.91 -7.81
CA PHE A 77 -10.34 11.97 -7.34
C PHE A 77 -10.41 13.16 -8.31
N SER A 78 -9.26 13.55 -8.88
CA SER A 78 -9.19 14.62 -9.88
C SER A 78 -9.92 14.23 -11.16
N ARG A 79 -9.75 12.98 -11.60
CA ARG A 79 -10.46 12.42 -12.75
C ARG A 79 -11.96 12.43 -12.52
N LEU A 80 -12.44 11.89 -11.39
CA LEU A 80 -13.86 11.88 -11.04
C LEU A 80 -14.44 13.30 -10.98
N ARG A 81 -13.67 14.27 -10.48
CA ARG A 81 -14.08 15.67 -10.45
C ARG A 81 -14.25 16.26 -11.85
N SER A 82 -13.38 15.89 -12.78
CA SER A 82 -13.47 16.27 -14.19
C SER A 82 -14.68 15.65 -14.86
N GLU A 83 -14.87 14.33 -14.72
CA GLU A 83 -16.01 13.60 -15.28
C GLU A 83 -17.34 14.17 -14.76
N PHE A 84 -17.42 14.51 -13.47
CA PHE A 84 -18.60 15.15 -12.92
C PHE A 84 -18.86 16.56 -13.48
N ALA A 85 -17.80 17.34 -13.73
CA ALA A 85 -17.93 18.67 -14.32
C ALA A 85 -18.40 18.60 -15.79
N GLU A 86 -17.88 17.62 -16.54
CA GLU A 86 -18.29 17.31 -17.91
C GLU A 86 -19.76 16.91 -17.96
N HIS A 87 -20.18 15.91 -17.18
CA HIS A 87 -21.59 15.51 -17.12
C HIS A 87 -22.53 16.64 -16.71
N ARG A 88 -22.09 17.52 -15.80
CA ARG A 88 -22.88 18.71 -15.45
C ARG A 88 -23.02 19.68 -16.63
N ALA A 89 -21.97 19.84 -17.43
CA ALA A 89 -22.02 20.68 -18.63
C ALA A 89 -22.95 20.07 -19.69
N ASP A 90 -22.85 18.76 -19.91
CA ASP A 90 -23.71 18.02 -20.85
C ASP A 90 -25.18 18.16 -20.48
N ILE A 91 -25.54 17.88 -19.21
CA ILE A 91 -26.92 18.05 -18.71
C ILE A 91 -27.42 19.47 -18.93
N LYS A 92 -26.58 20.49 -18.67
CA LYS A 92 -26.97 21.89 -18.88
C LYS A 92 -27.21 22.18 -20.37
N SER A 93 -26.39 21.60 -21.24
CA SER A 93 -26.55 21.71 -22.70
C SER A 93 -27.87 21.07 -23.16
N GLU A 94 -28.13 19.82 -22.75
CA GLU A 94 -29.35 19.09 -23.09
C GLU A 94 -30.60 19.85 -22.61
N ILE A 95 -30.60 20.39 -21.39
CA ILE A 95 -31.70 21.21 -20.88
C ILE A 95 -31.92 22.46 -21.75
N ALA A 96 -30.84 23.13 -22.18
CA ALA A 96 -30.95 24.31 -23.04
C ALA A 96 -31.52 23.95 -24.43
N GLU A 97 -31.12 22.82 -24.99
CA GLU A 97 -31.65 22.31 -26.26
C GLU A 97 -33.14 21.96 -26.14
N ILE A 98 -33.55 21.27 -25.06
CA ILE A 98 -34.95 20.98 -24.77
C ILE A 98 -35.77 22.27 -24.67
N HIS A 99 -35.30 23.26 -23.92
CA HIS A 99 -35.99 24.56 -23.82
C HIS A 99 -36.13 25.26 -25.17
N LYS A 100 -35.10 25.21 -26.01
CA LYS A 100 -35.15 25.76 -27.38
C LYS A 100 -36.18 25.02 -28.23
N ALA A 101 -36.19 23.70 -28.19
CA ALA A 101 -37.14 22.87 -28.91
C ALA A 101 -38.59 23.20 -28.50
N ILE A 102 -38.87 23.29 -27.19
CA ILE A 102 -40.18 23.66 -26.65
C ILE A 102 -40.58 25.06 -27.15
N SER A 103 -39.69 26.06 -27.04
CA SER A 103 -39.97 27.42 -27.50
C SER A 103 -40.33 27.48 -28.98
N VAL A 104 -39.59 26.75 -29.83
CA VAL A 104 -39.86 26.66 -31.26
C VAL A 104 -41.22 26.00 -31.51
N GLN A 105 -41.50 24.88 -30.85
CA GLN A 105 -42.79 24.19 -30.97
C GLN A 105 -43.96 25.10 -30.54
N THR A 106 -43.84 25.80 -29.41
CA THR A 106 -44.88 26.73 -28.94
C THR A 106 -45.16 27.85 -29.94
N LYS A 107 -44.13 28.42 -30.58
CA LYS A 107 -44.30 29.45 -31.62
C LYS A 107 -45.11 28.93 -32.81
N TRP A 108 -44.80 27.74 -33.31
CA TRP A 108 -45.52 27.13 -34.42
C TRP A 108 -46.97 26.79 -34.06
N ILE A 109 -47.22 26.28 -32.85
CA ILE A 109 -48.57 26.00 -32.34
C ILE A 109 -49.40 27.29 -32.28
N LEU A 110 -48.85 28.38 -31.71
CA LEU A 110 -49.57 29.66 -31.63
C LEU A 110 -49.90 30.22 -33.03
N GLY A 111 -48.96 30.16 -33.97
CA GLY A 111 -49.20 30.56 -35.36
C GLY A 111 -50.31 29.76 -36.02
N ALA A 112 -50.32 28.43 -35.84
CA ALA A 112 -51.37 27.56 -36.37
C ALA A 112 -52.74 27.87 -35.76
N VAL A 113 -52.82 28.09 -34.45
CA VAL A 113 -54.07 28.45 -33.76
C VAL A 113 -54.62 29.79 -34.28
N ILE A 114 -53.78 30.83 -34.40
CA ILE A 114 -54.20 32.13 -34.94
C ILE A 114 -54.68 31.98 -36.39
N GLY A 115 -53.97 31.21 -37.21
CA GLY A 115 -54.35 30.93 -38.59
C GLY A 115 -55.73 30.28 -38.68
N LEU A 116 -55.99 29.24 -37.88
CA LEU A 116 -57.29 28.56 -37.83
C LEU A 116 -58.43 29.50 -37.41
N VAL A 117 -58.23 30.33 -36.39
CA VAL A 117 -59.22 31.33 -35.93
C VAL A 117 -59.52 32.37 -37.03
N GLY A 118 -58.49 32.81 -37.76
CA GLY A 118 -58.64 33.73 -38.89
C GLY A 118 -59.46 33.13 -40.04
N VAL A 119 -59.16 31.89 -40.43
CA VAL A 119 -59.91 31.17 -41.48
C VAL A 119 -61.37 30.96 -41.06
N PHE A 120 -61.61 30.56 -39.81
CA PHE A 120 -62.96 30.37 -39.27
C PHE A 120 -63.80 31.66 -39.30
N SER A 121 -63.16 32.80 -38.98
CA SER A 121 -63.83 34.11 -39.01
C SER A 121 -64.25 34.53 -40.42
N ILE A 122 -63.51 34.14 -41.46
CA ILE A 122 -63.87 34.40 -42.86
C ILE A 122 -65.05 33.52 -43.29
N LEU A 123 -65.04 32.25 -42.92
CA LEU A 123 -66.10 31.29 -43.25
C LEU A 123 -67.46 31.67 -42.67
N ILE A 124 -67.52 32.29 -41.49
CA ILE A 124 -68.78 32.72 -40.84
C ILE A 124 -69.34 34.01 -41.47
N LYS A 125 -68.50 34.82 -42.11
CA LYS A 125 -68.89 36.14 -42.62
C LYS A 125 -69.45 36.11 -44.05
N PHE A 126 -69.37 34.95 -44.71
CA PHE A 126 -70.07 34.59 -45.95
C PHE A 126 -71.34 33.81 -45.63
#